data_AF-A0A0G0B361-F1
#
_entry.id   AF-A0A0G0B361-F1
#
_cell.length_a   1.000
_cell.length_b   1.000
_cell.length_c   1.000
_cell.angle_alpha   90.00
_cell.angle_beta   90.00
_cell.angle_gamma   90.00
#
_symmetry.space_group_name_H-M   'P 1'
#
loop_
_entity.id
_entity.type
_entity.pdbx_description
1 polymer ?
#
loop_
_entity_poly.entity_id
_entity_poly.type
_entity_poly.pdbx_seq_one_letter_code
_entity_poly.pdbx_strand_id
1 'polypeptide(L)'
;MKKLLSILLVVILLMGGGGFLLATAADASTPGDALYAIDLVAEDIQRALTTDDLALAELEQDILEERAEEVEEIVEEGVDEEVVQDALDELEKQRDRTQERLLTLMSDESKYTDAERAEVTLRYEKLVQEQIQKMEEVQIKYENVTGEAKKGFEDAVVTLESLDSDGDGMGNEEKNDETGDSGDGIKDRESNSDEDTGEDDPSGTASKTGR
;
A
#
# COMPACT_ATOMS: atom_id res chain seq x y z
N MET A 1 38.99 -23.90 -2.02
CA MET A 1 39.26 -23.83 -0.56
C MET A 1 39.59 -22.42 -0.07
N LYS A 2 40.61 -21.71 -0.59
CA LYS A 2 40.94 -20.34 -0.13
C LYS A 2 39.80 -19.31 -0.29
N LYS A 3 39.03 -19.39 -1.38
CA LYS A 3 37.87 -18.51 -1.62
C LYS A 3 36.73 -18.74 -0.61
N LEU A 4 36.46 -20.00 -0.26
CA LEU A 4 35.45 -20.36 0.74
C LEU A 4 35.86 -19.89 2.14
N LEU A 5 37.16 -20.00 2.48
CA LEU A 5 37.69 -19.49 3.75
C LEU A 5 37.59 -17.96 3.84
N SER A 6 37.81 -17.26 2.73
CA SER A 6 37.70 -15.79 2.68
C SER A 6 36.25 -15.34 2.82
N ILE A 7 35.31 -16.02 2.16
CA ILE A 7 33.87 -15.77 2.31
C ILE A 7 33.42 -16.04 3.75
N LEU A 8 33.83 -17.19 4.31
CA LEU A 8 33.51 -17.55 5.69
C LEU A 8 34.09 -16.54 6.69
N LEU A 9 35.31 -16.04 6.46
CA LEU A 9 35.93 -15.04 7.33
C LEU A 9 35.22 -13.69 7.24
N VAL A 10 34.78 -13.27 6.05
CA VAL A 10 33.93 -12.07 5.89
C VAL A 10 32.60 -12.24 6.63
N VAL A 11 31.95 -13.40 6.49
CA VAL A 11 30.71 -13.72 7.24
C VAL A 11 30.97 -13.71 8.74
N ILE A 12 32.08 -14.26 9.24
CA ILE A 12 32.43 -14.24 10.67
C ILE A 12 32.79 -12.82 11.15
N LEU A 13 33.33 -11.96 10.29
CA LEU A 13 33.63 -10.55 10.64
C LEU A 13 32.35 -9.70 10.67
N LEU A 14 31.40 -10.01 9.79
CA LEU A 14 30.03 -9.47 9.77
C LEU A 14 29.15 -10.05 10.90
N MET A 15 29.40 -11.28 11.36
CA MET A 15 28.68 -11.86 12.50
C MET A 15 29.41 -11.65 13.85
N GLY A 16 30.68 -11.24 13.81
CA GLY A 16 31.45 -10.81 14.97
C GLY A 16 31.12 -9.37 15.34
N GLY A 17 31.79 -8.85 16.38
CA GLY A 17 31.49 -7.50 16.91
C GLY A 17 31.53 -6.36 15.89
N GLY A 18 32.17 -6.53 14.74
CA GLY A 18 32.18 -5.53 13.66
C GLY A 18 30.84 -5.39 12.93
N GLY A 19 30.13 -6.48 12.64
CA GLY A 19 28.83 -6.36 12.00
C GLY A 19 27.66 -6.13 12.96
N PHE A 20 27.80 -6.49 14.25
CA PHE A 20 26.89 -5.98 15.28
C PHE A 20 26.98 -4.45 15.35
N LEU A 21 28.19 -3.88 15.43
CA LEU A 21 28.39 -2.42 15.45
C LEU A 21 27.91 -1.75 14.16
N LEU A 22 28.07 -2.41 13.01
CA LEU A 22 27.60 -1.88 11.73
C LEU A 22 26.07 -1.89 11.66
N ALA A 23 25.43 -2.98 12.11
CA ALA A 23 23.98 -3.06 12.17
C ALA A 23 23.41 -1.99 13.09
N THR A 24 23.94 -1.84 14.31
CA THR A 24 23.49 -0.80 15.25
C THR A 24 23.72 0.62 14.77
N ALA A 25 24.71 0.84 13.89
CA ALA A 25 24.98 2.16 13.31
C ALA A 25 24.16 2.42 12.05
N ALA A 26 23.69 1.37 11.38
CA ALA A 26 22.77 1.49 10.25
C ALA A 26 21.35 1.74 10.77
N ASP A 27 20.91 0.99 11.76
CA ASP A 27 19.63 1.12 12.50
C ASP A 27 19.46 2.48 13.22
N ALA A 28 20.52 3.29 13.29
CA ALA A 28 20.49 4.63 13.86
C ALA A 28 20.77 5.71 12.79
N SER A 29 20.75 5.35 11.51
CA SER A 29 21.08 6.25 10.42
C SER A 29 19.81 6.74 9.74
N THR A 30 19.77 8.02 9.40
CA THR A 30 18.58 8.65 8.79
C THR A 30 18.74 8.80 7.28
N PRO A 31 17.66 9.09 6.53
CA PRO A 31 17.76 9.45 5.12
C PRO A 31 18.84 10.51 4.87
N GLY A 32 19.75 10.22 3.94
CA GLY A 32 20.92 11.05 3.65
C GLY A 32 22.23 10.57 4.31
N ASP A 33 22.15 9.70 5.31
CA ASP A 33 23.34 9.08 5.90
C ASP A 33 23.93 7.96 5.04
N ALA A 34 25.25 7.76 5.18
CA ALA A 34 25.98 6.77 4.40
C ALA A 34 25.56 5.31 4.68
N LEU A 35 25.00 5.03 5.87
CA LEU A 35 24.59 3.70 6.29
C LEU A 35 23.09 3.44 6.12
N TYR A 36 22.33 4.43 5.67
CA TYR A 36 20.88 4.31 5.49
C TYR A 36 20.49 3.17 4.54
N ALA A 37 21.22 3.03 3.43
CA ALA A 37 20.98 1.92 2.50
C ALA A 37 21.28 0.54 3.11
N ILE A 38 22.11 0.46 4.16
CA ILE A 38 22.38 -0.80 4.86
C ILE A 38 21.23 -1.13 5.81
N ASP A 39 20.65 -0.11 6.42
CA ASP A 39 19.49 -0.24 7.29
C ASP A 39 18.28 -0.83 6.53
N LEU A 40 17.90 -0.20 5.42
CA LEU A 40 16.83 -0.70 4.54
C LEU A 40 17.03 -2.17 4.11
N VAL A 41 18.29 -2.57 3.86
CA VAL A 41 18.61 -3.97 3.52
C VAL A 41 18.48 -4.88 4.74
N ALA A 42 18.85 -4.42 5.93
CA ALA A 42 18.68 -5.17 7.16
C ALA A 42 17.19 -5.39 7.45
N GLU A 43 16.35 -4.36 7.30
CA GLU A 43 14.90 -4.47 7.41
C GLU A 43 14.30 -5.45 6.40
N ASP A 44 14.71 -5.40 5.13
CA ASP A 44 14.25 -6.34 4.10
C ASP A 44 14.57 -7.80 4.47
N ILE A 45 15.74 -8.02 5.09
CA ILE A 45 16.10 -9.33 5.63
C ILE A 45 15.18 -9.70 6.80
N GLN A 46 14.87 -8.76 7.71
CA GLN A 46 13.93 -9.00 8.80
C GLN A 46 12.54 -9.38 8.26
N ARG A 47 12.00 -8.61 7.31
CA ARG A 47 10.73 -8.89 6.62
C ARG A 47 10.74 -10.28 5.96
N ALA A 48 11.83 -10.67 5.31
CA ALA A 48 11.96 -11.97 4.67
C ALA A 48 12.04 -13.16 5.65
N LEU A 49 12.49 -12.92 6.88
CA LEU A 49 12.62 -13.94 7.92
C LEU A 49 11.41 -14.01 8.86
N THR A 50 10.61 -12.94 8.95
CA THR A 50 9.39 -12.88 9.75
C THR A 50 8.22 -13.46 8.97
N THR A 51 7.81 -14.68 9.34
CA THR A 51 6.78 -15.44 8.60
C THR A 51 5.40 -15.44 9.25
N ASP A 52 5.28 -14.91 10.47
CA ASP A 52 4.02 -14.81 11.18
C ASP A 52 3.40 -13.43 10.95
N ASP A 53 2.10 -13.35 10.63
CA ASP A 53 1.46 -12.10 10.20
C ASP A 53 1.31 -11.11 11.35
N LEU A 54 1.11 -11.60 12.58
CA LEU A 54 1.10 -10.75 13.77
C LEU A 54 2.49 -10.16 14.01
N ALA A 55 3.52 -11.00 14.04
CA ALA A 55 4.90 -10.54 14.19
C ALA A 55 5.34 -9.61 13.04
N LEU A 56 4.84 -9.83 11.82
CA LEU A 56 5.14 -8.96 10.68
C LEU A 56 4.42 -7.62 10.78
N ALA A 57 3.18 -7.59 11.28
CA ALA A 57 2.48 -6.34 11.55
C ALA A 57 3.17 -5.53 12.65
N GLU A 58 3.62 -6.18 13.73
CA GLU A 58 4.41 -5.55 14.79
C GLU A 58 5.74 -4.99 14.25
N LEU A 59 6.46 -5.76 13.42
CA LEU A 59 7.71 -5.32 12.79
C LEU A 59 7.49 -4.07 11.93
N GLU A 60 6.46 -4.05 11.07
CA GLU A 60 6.22 -2.86 10.22
C GLU A 60 5.80 -1.64 11.06
N GLN A 61 5.16 -1.83 12.22
CA GLN A 61 4.89 -0.75 13.17
C GLN A 61 6.15 -0.22 13.85
N ASP A 62 7.10 -1.10 14.22
CA ASP A 62 8.39 -0.69 14.78
C ASP A 62 9.16 0.17 13.78
N ILE A 63 9.22 -0.29 12.53
CA ILE A 63 9.86 0.47 11.44
C ILE A 63 9.10 1.79 11.18
N LEU A 64 7.76 1.78 11.25
CA LEU A 64 6.96 3.00 11.08
C LEU A 64 7.26 4.05 12.17
N GLU A 65 7.43 3.59 13.41
CA GLU A 65 7.82 4.44 14.54
C GLU A 65 9.21 5.03 14.30
N GLU A 66 10.18 4.20 13.89
CA GLU A 66 11.54 4.62 13.51
C GLU A 66 11.53 5.67 12.40
N ARG A 67 10.82 5.45 11.27
CA ARG A 67 10.74 6.45 10.18
C ARG A 67 10.21 7.81 10.67
N ALA A 68 9.31 7.80 11.66
CA ALA A 68 8.78 9.05 12.21
C ALA A 68 9.79 9.75 13.13
N GLU A 69 10.62 8.99 13.86
CA GLU A 69 11.74 9.53 14.64
C GLU A 69 12.83 10.10 13.72
N GLU A 70 13.14 9.44 12.61
CA GLU A 70 14.10 9.94 11.61
C GLU A 70 13.65 11.28 11.00
N VAL A 71 12.37 11.40 10.64
CA VAL A 71 11.79 12.66 10.14
C VAL A 71 11.92 13.76 11.20
N GLU A 72 11.63 13.45 12.46
CA GLU A 72 11.78 14.40 13.56
C GLU A 72 13.24 14.85 13.71
N GLU A 73 14.20 13.93 13.73
CA GLU A 73 15.64 14.22 13.84
C GLU A 73 16.13 15.11 12.68
N ILE A 74 15.86 14.69 11.43
CA ILE A 74 16.19 15.44 10.21
C ILE A 74 15.61 16.85 10.25
N VAL A 75 14.33 16.96 10.66
CA VAL A 75 13.64 18.24 10.77
C VAL A 75 14.27 19.07 11.88
N GLU A 76 14.61 18.53 13.05
CA GLU A 76 15.29 19.26 14.12
C GLU A 76 16.66 19.80 13.70
N GLU A 77 17.48 18.95 13.07
CA GLU A 77 18.81 19.30 12.56
C GLU A 77 18.77 20.38 11.47
N GLY A 78 17.63 20.50 10.78
CA GLY A 78 17.43 21.52 9.76
C GLY A 78 18.20 21.22 8.49
N VAL A 79 18.23 19.96 8.09
CA VAL A 79 18.85 19.52 6.83
C VAL A 79 18.07 20.04 5.61
N ASP A 80 18.62 19.79 4.41
CA ASP A 80 18.05 20.26 3.16
C ASP A 80 16.63 19.70 2.91
N GLU A 81 15.78 20.50 2.28
CA GLU A 81 14.36 20.19 1.98
C GLU A 81 14.19 18.88 1.18
N GLU A 82 15.16 18.57 0.30
CA GLU A 82 15.17 17.31 -0.49
C GLU A 82 15.29 16.09 0.42
N VAL A 83 16.13 16.15 1.46
CA VAL A 83 16.32 15.04 2.41
C VAL A 83 15.07 14.85 3.27
N VAL A 84 14.42 15.95 3.67
CA VAL A 84 13.14 15.92 4.38
C VAL A 84 12.06 15.27 3.52
N GLN A 85 11.99 15.62 2.23
CA GLN A 85 11.04 15.01 1.30
C GLN A 85 11.29 13.50 1.17
N ASP A 86 12.54 13.08 0.98
CA ASP A 86 12.90 11.65 0.90
C ASP A 86 12.48 10.90 2.17
N ALA A 87 12.69 11.49 3.35
CA ALA A 87 12.28 10.90 4.63
C ALA A 87 10.75 10.76 4.75
N LEU A 88 10.00 11.79 4.32
CA LEU A 88 8.54 11.74 4.29
C LEU A 88 7.98 10.71 3.31
N ASP A 89 8.62 10.56 2.15
CA ASP A 89 8.26 9.55 1.15
C ASP A 89 8.47 8.12 1.70
N GLU A 90 9.57 7.87 2.42
CA GLU A 90 9.81 6.57 3.06
C GLU A 90 8.85 6.31 4.24
N LEU A 91 8.56 7.34 5.03
CA LEU A 91 7.56 7.28 6.09
C LEU A 91 6.16 6.92 5.53
N GLU A 92 5.76 7.53 4.42
CA GLU A 92 4.49 7.21 3.74
C GLU A 92 4.46 5.76 3.22
N LYS A 93 5.52 5.31 2.54
CA LYS A 93 5.61 3.91 2.08
C LYS A 93 5.52 2.94 3.25
N GLN A 94 6.11 3.28 4.38
CA GLN A 94 6.09 2.44 5.57
C GLN A 94 4.70 2.38 6.22
N ARG A 95 3.97 3.50 6.25
CA ARG A 95 2.57 3.55 6.69
C ARG A 95 1.72 2.59 5.84
N ASP A 96 1.85 2.67 4.52
CA ASP A 96 1.07 1.83 3.60
C ASP A 96 1.37 0.34 3.80
N ARG A 97 2.64 -0.03 3.97
CA ARG A 97 3.04 -1.41 4.32
C ARG A 97 2.41 -1.87 5.63
N THR A 98 2.46 -1.02 6.66
CA THR A 98 1.89 -1.33 7.98
C THR A 98 0.38 -1.55 7.90
N GLN A 99 -0.33 -0.70 7.16
CA GLN A 99 -1.76 -0.82 6.92
C GLN A 99 -2.10 -2.12 6.18
N GLU A 100 -1.34 -2.49 5.15
CA GLU A 100 -1.53 -3.76 4.42
C GLU A 100 -1.38 -4.98 5.35
N ARG A 101 -0.41 -4.94 6.27
CA ARG A 101 -0.21 -6.02 7.27
C ARG A 101 -1.36 -6.10 8.25
N LEU A 102 -1.88 -4.97 8.72
CA LEU A 102 -3.07 -4.93 9.58
C LEU A 102 -4.29 -5.52 8.90
N LEU A 103 -4.55 -5.15 7.64
CA LEU A 103 -5.66 -5.71 6.87
C LEU A 103 -5.52 -7.22 6.68
N THR A 104 -4.30 -7.70 6.43
CA THR A 104 -4.00 -9.13 6.34
C THR A 104 -4.26 -9.84 7.68
N LEU A 105 -3.78 -9.26 8.78
CA LEU A 105 -3.96 -9.76 10.13
C LEU A 105 -5.46 -9.84 10.52
N MET A 106 -6.24 -8.83 10.16
CA MET A 106 -7.68 -8.77 10.39
C MET A 106 -8.47 -9.78 9.57
N SER A 107 -7.98 -10.12 8.37
CA SER A 107 -8.67 -11.06 7.46
C SER A 107 -8.55 -12.54 7.90
N ASP A 108 -7.55 -12.90 8.71
CA ASP A 108 -7.39 -14.25 9.25
C ASP A 108 -7.92 -14.37 10.69
N GLU A 109 -9.25 -14.33 10.82
CA GLU A 109 -9.96 -14.45 12.11
C GLU A 109 -9.69 -15.77 12.85
N SER A 110 -9.18 -16.79 12.14
CA SER A 110 -9.01 -18.14 12.69
C SER A 110 -7.69 -18.35 13.42
N LYS A 111 -6.66 -17.55 13.07
CA LYS A 111 -5.29 -17.74 13.51
C LYS A 111 -4.95 -16.95 14.79
N TYR A 112 -5.56 -15.78 14.96
CA TYR A 112 -5.28 -14.86 16.07
C TYR A 112 -6.54 -14.57 16.87
N THR A 113 -6.38 -14.17 18.12
CA THR A 113 -7.50 -13.75 18.97
C THR A 113 -7.92 -12.31 18.67
N ASP A 114 -9.17 -11.97 18.96
CA ASP A 114 -9.66 -10.59 18.83
C ASP A 114 -8.84 -9.61 19.67
N ALA A 115 -8.32 -10.06 20.82
CA ALA A 115 -7.48 -9.26 21.70
C ALA A 115 -6.12 -8.92 21.05
N GLU A 116 -5.44 -9.90 20.44
CA GLU A 116 -4.17 -9.68 19.73
C GLU A 116 -4.35 -8.71 18.55
N ARG A 117 -5.42 -8.89 17.77
CA ARG A 117 -5.71 -7.97 16.66
C ARG A 117 -6.05 -6.57 17.14
N ALA A 118 -6.84 -6.45 18.19
CA ALA A 118 -7.19 -5.15 18.78
C ALA A 118 -5.95 -4.43 19.34
N GLU A 119 -5.05 -5.15 20.02
CA GLU A 119 -3.82 -4.56 20.57
C GLU A 119 -2.94 -3.94 19.47
N VAL A 120 -2.69 -4.69 18.40
CA VAL A 120 -1.85 -4.21 17.30
C VAL A 120 -2.56 -3.10 16.51
N THR A 121 -3.88 -3.14 16.37
CA THR A 121 -4.65 -2.05 15.73
C THR A 121 -4.59 -0.76 16.55
N LEU A 122 -4.81 -0.85 17.87
CA LEU A 122 -4.73 0.30 18.78
C LEU A 122 -3.33 0.93 18.80
N ARG A 123 -2.28 0.10 18.70
CA ARG A 123 -0.92 0.62 18.57
C ARG A 123 -0.76 1.45 17.29
N TYR A 124 -1.23 0.94 16.15
CA TYR A 124 -1.14 1.67 14.89
C TYR A 124 -1.94 2.98 14.91
N GLU A 125 -3.15 2.98 15.45
CA GLU A 125 -3.95 4.20 15.62
C GLU A 125 -3.18 5.26 16.41
N LYS A 126 -2.54 4.85 17.51
CA LYS A 126 -1.72 5.75 18.32
C LYS A 126 -0.56 6.32 17.50
N LEU A 127 0.19 5.48 16.77
CA LEU A 127 1.31 5.91 15.93
C LEU A 127 0.86 6.94 14.88
N VAL A 128 -0.21 6.64 14.16
CA VAL A 128 -0.75 7.55 13.13
C VAL A 128 -1.21 8.89 13.75
N GLN A 129 -1.86 8.87 14.91
CA GLN A 129 -2.28 10.11 15.60
C GLN A 129 -1.10 10.96 16.08
N GLU A 130 -0.03 10.33 16.58
CA GLU A 130 1.20 11.00 16.95
C GLU A 130 1.88 11.61 15.72
N GLN A 131 1.91 10.88 14.60
CA GLN A 131 2.49 11.33 13.34
C GLN A 131 1.73 12.52 12.74
N ILE A 132 0.40 12.53 12.77
CA ILE A 132 -0.41 13.68 12.31
C ILE A 132 0.01 14.96 13.05
N GLN A 133 0.25 14.89 14.36
CA GLN A 133 0.68 16.04 15.16
C GLN A 133 2.09 16.50 14.77
N LYS A 134 3.04 15.57 14.66
CA LYS A 134 4.42 15.87 14.26
C LYS A 134 4.49 16.49 12.86
N MET A 135 3.66 16.01 11.92
CA MET A 135 3.59 16.54 10.56
C MET A 135 3.18 18.01 10.48
N GLU A 136 2.46 18.53 11.48
CA GLU A 136 2.17 19.97 11.56
C GLU A 136 3.43 20.79 11.85
N GLU A 137 4.32 20.27 12.68
CA GLU A 137 5.61 20.91 12.99
C GLU A 137 6.52 20.92 11.76
N VAL A 138 6.57 19.80 11.04
CA VAL A 138 7.31 19.71 9.76
C VAL A 138 6.76 20.73 8.76
N GLN A 139 5.44 20.89 8.65
CA GLN A 139 4.82 21.87 7.75
C GLN A 139 5.19 23.31 8.10
N ILE A 140 5.30 23.63 9.39
CA ILE A 140 5.71 24.96 9.85
C ILE A 140 7.16 25.26 9.44
N LYS A 141 8.05 24.26 9.48
CA LYS A 141 9.47 24.42 9.14
C LYS A 141 9.74 24.32 7.64
N TYR A 142 8.96 23.52 6.91
CA TYR A 142 9.11 23.21 5.49
C TYR A 142 7.76 23.38 4.77
N GLU A 143 7.45 24.62 4.37
CA GLU A 143 6.13 25.08 3.92
C GLU A 143 5.55 24.31 2.71
N ASN A 144 6.38 23.61 1.92
CA ASN A 144 5.97 22.94 0.66
C ASN A 144 6.01 21.40 0.67
N VAL A 145 6.40 20.74 1.78
CA VAL A 145 6.85 19.33 1.73
C VAL A 145 5.80 18.33 2.25
N THR A 146 4.82 18.78 3.04
CA THR A 146 4.04 17.85 3.91
C THR A 146 2.60 17.58 3.49
N GLY A 147 2.12 18.21 2.42
CA GLY A 147 0.69 18.19 2.07
C GLY A 147 0.14 16.78 1.76
N GLU A 148 0.92 15.95 1.08
CA GLU A 148 0.52 14.59 0.71
C GLU A 148 0.66 13.62 1.89
N ALA A 149 1.81 13.63 2.57
CA ALA A 149 2.06 12.79 3.74
C ALA A 149 1.02 13.00 4.85
N LYS A 150 0.72 14.26 5.22
CA LYS A 150 -0.31 14.55 6.26
C LYS A 150 -1.67 13.98 5.86
N LYS A 151 -2.07 14.20 4.60
CA LYS A 151 -3.36 13.70 4.10
C LYS A 151 -3.42 12.18 4.15
N GLY A 152 -2.35 11.48 3.76
CA GLY A 152 -2.36 10.02 3.79
C GLY A 152 -2.46 9.45 5.23
N PHE A 153 -1.93 10.15 6.24
CA PHE A 153 -2.17 9.81 7.65
C PHE A 153 -3.60 10.07 8.09
N GLU A 154 -4.21 11.18 7.68
CA GLU A 154 -5.63 11.46 7.93
C GLU A 154 -6.53 10.37 7.29
N ASP A 155 -6.22 9.96 6.06
CA ASP A 155 -6.92 8.88 5.36
C ASP A 155 -6.76 7.52 6.06
N ALA A 156 -5.59 7.26 6.67
CA ALA A 156 -5.34 6.05 7.46
C ALA A 156 -6.21 5.99 8.73
N VAL A 157 -6.40 7.12 9.44
CA VAL A 157 -7.32 7.18 10.60
C VAL A 157 -8.74 6.83 10.19
N VAL A 158 -9.22 7.40 9.07
CA VAL A 158 -10.56 7.11 8.54
C VAL A 158 -10.70 5.63 8.18
N THR A 159 -9.67 5.03 7.60
CA THR A 159 -9.68 3.61 7.26
C THR A 159 -9.79 2.73 8.51
N LEU A 160 -9.07 3.06 9.58
CA LEU A 160 -9.15 2.31 10.85
C LEU A 160 -10.54 2.43 11.49
N GLU A 161 -11.14 3.61 11.47
CA GLU A 161 -12.50 3.83 11.99
C GLU A 161 -13.55 2.99 11.23
N SER A 162 -13.34 2.77 9.93
CA SER A 162 -14.20 1.88 9.13
C SER A 162 -14.03 0.40 9.51
N LEU A 163 -12.80 -0.04 9.82
CA LEU A 163 -12.51 -1.42 10.23
C LEU A 163 -13.15 -1.78 11.58
N ASP A 164 -13.28 -0.82 12.50
CA ASP A 164 -13.94 -1.02 13.80
C ASP A 164 -15.48 -0.95 13.69
N SER A 165 -16.00 -0.31 12.64
CA SER A 165 -17.45 -0.17 12.38
C SER A 165 -18.05 -1.34 11.57
N ASP A 166 -17.25 -2.02 10.73
CA ASP A 166 -17.70 -3.09 9.81
C ASP A 166 -17.76 -4.50 10.43
N GLY A 167 -17.99 -4.58 11.75
CA GLY A 167 -18.47 -5.81 12.40
C GLY A 167 -19.86 -6.29 11.91
N ASP A 168 -20.53 -5.51 11.06
CA ASP A 168 -21.79 -5.87 10.39
C ASP A 168 -21.74 -5.55 8.88
N GLY A 169 -20.89 -6.26 8.14
CA GLY A 169 -21.19 -6.69 6.76
C GLY A 169 -20.74 -5.78 5.62
N MET A 170 -19.58 -6.09 5.06
CA MET A 170 -19.22 -5.65 3.70
C MET A 170 -19.57 -6.72 2.66
N GLY A 171 -20.74 -6.54 2.06
CA GLY A 171 -21.04 -7.03 0.73
C GLY A 171 -20.31 -6.17 -0.30
N ASN A 172 -19.38 -6.80 -1.00
CA ASN A 172 -18.86 -6.50 -2.33
C ASN A 172 -19.53 -5.32 -3.08
N GLU A 173 -18.87 -4.16 -3.14
CA GLU A 173 -19.17 -3.15 -4.17
C GLU A 173 -18.16 -3.28 -5.32
N GLU A 174 -18.64 -3.92 -6.40
CA GLU A 174 -18.06 -3.85 -7.73
C GLU A 174 -17.98 -2.39 -8.18
N LYS A 175 -16.78 -1.93 -8.54
CA LYS A 175 -16.60 -0.72 -9.34
C LYS A 175 -17.28 -0.90 -10.69
N ASN A 176 -18.42 -0.24 -10.86
CA ASN A 176 -19.06 -0.05 -12.15
C ASN A 176 -18.49 1.22 -12.79
N ASP A 177 -17.69 1.05 -13.85
CA ASP A 177 -17.26 2.14 -14.73
C ASP A 177 -18.45 2.62 -15.57
N GLU A 178 -19.14 3.68 -15.14
CA GLU A 178 -20.03 4.44 -16.02
C GLU A 178 -19.24 5.56 -16.71
N THR A 179 -18.73 5.24 -17.90
CA THR A 179 -18.33 6.22 -18.92
C THR A 179 -19.52 7.15 -19.22
N GLY A 180 -19.32 8.44 -18.93
CA GLY A 180 -20.27 9.50 -19.22
C GLY A 180 -20.56 9.65 -20.71
N ASP A 181 -21.79 9.36 -21.11
CA ASP A 181 -22.38 9.83 -22.35
C ASP A 181 -23.06 11.17 -22.08
N SER A 182 -22.49 12.23 -22.64
CA SER A 182 -23.11 13.54 -22.74
C SER A 182 -22.89 14.07 -24.15
N GLY A 183 -23.82 13.71 -25.03
CA GLY A 183 -24.66 14.75 -25.62
C GLY A 183 -24.28 15.27 -27.01
N ASP A 184 -25.32 15.25 -27.84
CA ASP A 184 -25.69 16.26 -28.83
C ASP A 184 -25.35 16.00 -30.31
N GLY A 185 -26.35 16.23 -31.17
CA GLY A 185 -26.11 16.57 -32.58
C GLY A 185 -26.74 15.72 -33.69
N ILE A 186 -28.06 15.84 -33.88
CA ILE A 186 -28.71 16.28 -35.14
C ILE A 186 -28.49 15.48 -36.47
N LYS A 187 -29.62 14.90 -36.93
CA LYS A 187 -30.24 14.85 -38.30
C LYS A 187 -29.44 14.33 -39.51
N ASP A 188 -30.02 13.33 -40.20
CA ASP A 188 -30.45 13.34 -41.63
C ASP A 188 -31.04 11.94 -41.97
N ARG A 189 -32.31 11.75 -42.38
CA ARG A 189 -33.06 12.13 -43.60
C ARG A 189 -32.82 11.21 -44.81
N GLU A 190 -33.81 10.34 -45.03
CA GLU A 190 -34.41 9.81 -46.28
C GLU A 190 -33.56 9.42 -47.52
N SER A 191 -33.70 8.16 -47.95
CA SER A 191 -34.10 7.71 -49.31
C SER A 191 -34.35 6.19 -49.29
N ASN A 192 -35.55 5.68 -49.59
CA ASN A 192 -36.13 5.38 -50.92
C ASN A 192 -35.23 4.49 -51.80
N SER A 193 -35.68 3.50 -52.57
CA SER A 193 -37.01 2.91 -52.86
C SER A 193 -36.79 1.74 -53.86
N ASP A 194 -37.85 0.94 -54.10
CA ASP A 194 -38.14 0.17 -55.34
C ASP A 194 -37.33 -1.12 -55.60
N GLU A 195 -37.82 -2.22 -56.20
CA GLU A 195 -39.03 -2.60 -56.94
C GLU A 195 -38.95 -4.16 -57.08
N ASP A 196 -40.00 -4.92 -56.76
CA ASP A 196 -40.88 -5.65 -57.69
C ASP A 196 -40.22 -6.30 -58.94
N THR A 197 -40.34 -7.63 -59.07
CA THR A 197 -40.96 -8.33 -60.23
C THR A 197 -40.77 -9.86 -60.15
N GLY A 198 -41.91 -10.58 -60.18
CA GLY A 198 -42.18 -11.59 -61.21
C GLY A 198 -41.66 -13.02 -61.05
N GLU A 199 -42.59 -13.90 -60.65
CA GLU A 199 -42.98 -15.17 -61.31
C GLU A 199 -41.90 -16.18 -61.75
N ASP A 200 -41.96 -17.40 -61.19
CA ASP A 200 -42.30 -18.62 -61.96
C ASP A 200 -42.39 -19.87 -61.04
N ASP A 201 -43.62 -20.35 -60.86
CA ASP A 201 -43.97 -21.72 -60.42
C ASP A 201 -44.23 -22.53 -61.72
N PRO A 202 -43.77 -23.78 -61.85
CA PRO A 202 -44.66 -24.90 -61.53
C PRO A 202 -43.93 -26.17 -61.04
N SER A 203 -44.50 -26.85 -60.04
CA SER A 203 -45.04 -28.21 -60.18
C SER A 203 -45.09 -29.00 -58.86
N GLY A 204 -46.19 -29.75 -58.68
CA GLY A 204 -46.10 -31.09 -58.08
C GLY A 204 -46.84 -31.37 -56.77
N THR A 205 -48.18 -31.34 -56.83
CA THR A 205 -49.08 -32.41 -56.31
C THR A 205 -48.88 -33.06 -54.92
N ALA A 206 -49.90 -32.81 -54.07
CA ALA A 206 -50.84 -33.80 -53.49
C ALA A 206 -50.65 -34.39 -52.08
N SER A 207 -51.78 -34.33 -51.32
CA SER A 207 -52.29 -35.32 -50.33
C SER A 207 -51.60 -35.28 -48.95
N LYS A 208 -52.27 -35.25 -47.78
CA LYS A 208 -53.46 -36.01 -47.35
C LYS A 208 -53.94 -35.56 -45.95
N THR A 209 -55.25 -35.30 -45.81
CA THR A 209 -56.19 -35.51 -44.67
C THR A 209 -55.73 -35.54 -43.19
N GLY A 210 -56.53 -34.90 -42.30
CA GLY A 210 -56.62 -35.32 -40.90
C GLY A 210 -57.51 -34.49 -39.96
N ARG A 211 -58.83 -34.55 -40.17
CA ARG A 211 -59.95 -34.21 -39.25
C ARG A 211 -60.12 -32.79 -38.72
#